data_AF-A0AAV7C627-F1
#
_entry.id   AF-A0AAV7C627-F1
#
_cell.length_a   1.000
_cell.length_b   1.000
_cell.length_c   1.000
_cell.angle_alpha   90.00
_cell.angle_beta   90.00
_cell.angle_gamma   90.00
#
_symmetry.space_group_name_H-M   'P 1'
#
loop_
_entity.id
_entity.type
_entity.pdbx_description
1 polymer ?
#
loop_
_entity_poly.entity_id
_entity_poly.type
_entity_poly.pdbx_seq_one_letter_code
_entity_poly.pdbx_strand_id
1 'polypeptide(L)'
;MSGASPDTTQASPAAAAEAEGQHDTQAAKAFYDSIAPKKKPKLPKPQNAITIAVSSRVLFNMVSERQMYEDEGVEKYVEYQQKNEEIPLKPGPAFPFVKAVEEVNKQLRILYPDSEELFDIVLMTNNHAQVGVRLINSINHYGLNIERFCMTGGKSPIGYLKAYLTNLYLSSDSEKVQEAIQEGIAAATMFISKRDIVLPEYELRVAFDGDAVLFSDESEQIVKERGLDSFFEHEKQFENKPLAQGPLKCFLEALGKIKRKFYAKDARLKCPIRTYLVTARSAASSGARALKTLRAWGLEVDEALFLAGAPKGPILDKIRPHLFFDDQMFHIEGAQELGTIAAHVPYGIGQKYHKSTLKEEAKKEPEKK
;
A
#
# COMPACT_ATOMS: atom_id res chain seq x y z
N MET A 1 -3.97 -31.74 73.19
CA MET A 1 -3.43 -32.03 71.85
C MET A 1 -4.58 -31.94 70.86
N SER A 2 -4.71 -30.81 70.18
CA SER A 2 -5.76 -30.54 69.19
C SER A 2 -5.09 -30.32 67.84
N GLY A 3 -5.51 -31.10 66.85
CA GLY A 3 -4.94 -31.14 65.51
C GLY A 3 -5.35 -29.99 64.60
N ALA A 4 -4.53 -29.78 63.57
CA ALA A 4 -4.83 -28.97 62.39
C ALA A 4 -4.64 -29.85 61.15
N SER A 5 -5.59 -29.80 60.22
CA SER A 5 -5.51 -30.40 58.88
C SER A 5 -5.34 -29.29 57.83
N PRO A 6 -4.63 -29.53 56.71
CA PRO A 6 -4.44 -28.53 55.66
C PRO A 6 -5.54 -28.61 54.59
N ASP A 7 -5.91 -27.43 54.09
CA ASP A 7 -6.87 -27.20 53.02
C ASP A 7 -6.16 -27.34 51.66
N THR A 8 -6.74 -28.08 50.72
CA THR A 8 -6.20 -28.26 49.36
C THR A 8 -7.19 -27.71 48.35
N THR A 9 -6.89 -26.54 47.78
CA THR A 9 -7.70 -25.88 46.74
C THR A 9 -7.51 -26.60 45.40
N GLN A 10 -8.56 -27.27 44.90
CA GLN A 10 -8.60 -27.81 43.54
C GLN A 10 -8.85 -26.70 42.52
N ALA A 11 -8.03 -26.65 41.47
CA ALA A 11 -8.19 -25.73 40.34
C ALA A 11 -9.45 -26.06 39.51
N SER A 12 -10.11 -25.05 38.96
CA SER A 12 -11.39 -25.19 38.25
C SER A 12 -11.23 -25.81 36.85
N PRO A 13 -12.24 -26.55 36.34
CA PRO A 13 -12.18 -27.24 35.04
C PRO A 13 -11.91 -26.32 33.83
N ALA A 14 -12.30 -25.04 33.93
CA ALA A 14 -12.08 -24.06 32.87
C ALA A 14 -10.59 -23.69 32.70
N ALA A 15 -9.83 -23.64 33.80
CA ALA A 15 -8.40 -23.36 33.75
C ALA A 15 -7.60 -24.55 33.17
N ALA A 16 -8.08 -25.78 33.37
CA ALA A 16 -7.49 -26.98 32.77
C ALA A 16 -7.72 -27.04 31.26
N ALA A 17 -8.94 -26.70 30.79
CA ALA A 17 -9.27 -26.67 29.36
C ALA A 17 -8.53 -25.55 28.59
N GLU A 18 -8.33 -24.37 29.20
CA GLU A 18 -7.51 -23.30 28.61
C GLU A 18 -6.01 -23.67 28.57
N ALA A 19 -5.50 -24.37 29.59
CA ALA A 19 -4.12 -24.84 29.62
C ALA A 19 -3.86 -25.96 28.59
N GLU A 20 -4.80 -26.89 28.41
CA GLU A 20 -4.74 -27.92 27.38
C GLU A 20 -4.81 -27.32 25.97
N GLY A 21 -5.70 -26.36 25.71
CA GLY A 21 -5.80 -25.67 24.42
C GLY A 21 -4.56 -24.83 24.08
N GLN A 22 -3.92 -24.22 25.07
CA GLN A 22 -2.65 -23.50 24.88
C GLN A 22 -1.47 -24.43 24.63
N HIS A 23 -1.41 -25.58 25.33
CA HIS A 23 -0.38 -26.60 25.13
C HIS A 23 -0.48 -27.24 23.74
N ASP A 24 -1.70 -27.52 23.28
CA ASP A 24 -1.95 -28.08 21.95
C ASP A 24 -1.60 -27.10 20.82
N THR A 25 -1.89 -25.81 21.02
CA THR A 25 -1.49 -24.73 20.08
C THR A 25 0.03 -24.54 20.03
N GLN A 26 0.73 -24.66 21.16
CA GLN A 26 2.19 -24.57 21.21
C GLN A 26 2.87 -25.79 20.59
N ALA A 27 2.33 -26.99 20.82
CA ALA A 27 2.80 -28.23 20.20
C ALA A 27 2.59 -28.21 18.68
N ALA A 28 1.42 -27.78 18.21
CA ALA A 28 1.14 -27.58 16.79
C ALA A 28 2.12 -26.56 16.17
N LYS A 29 2.35 -25.42 16.83
CA LYS A 29 3.30 -24.41 16.37
C LYS A 29 4.72 -24.95 16.27
N ALA A 30 5.19 -25.69 17.28
CA ALA A 30 6.51 -26.31 17.28
C ALA A 30 6.66 -27.36 16.16
N PHE A 31 5.61 -28.14 15.89
CA PHE A 31 5.55 -29.08 14.79
C PHE A 31 5.65 -28.36 13.42
N TYR A 32 4.86 -27.30 13.19
CA TYR A 32 4.92 -26.51 11.95
C TYR A 32 6.26 -25.80 11.77
N ASP A 33 6.85 -25.25 12.84
CA ASP A 33 8.20 -24.66 12.81
C ASP A 33 9.27 -25.72 12.47
N SER A 34 9.09 -26.98 12.87
CA SER A 34 10.04 -28.07 12.60
C SER A 34 10.05 -28.55 11.13
N ILE A 35 8.94 -28.39 10.42
CA ILE A 35 8.78 -28.78 9.00
C ILE A 35 8.96 -27.61 8.03
N ALA A 36 9.13 -26.39 8.52
CA ALA A 36 9.32 -25.21 7.69
C ALA A 36 10.59 -25.35 6.83
N PRO A 37 10.53 -25.02 5.52
CA PRO A 37 11.65 -25.23 4.61
C PRO A 37 12.86 -24.37 5.02
N LYS A 38 13.96 -25.02 5.40
CA LYS A 38 15.22 -24.37 5.86
C LYS A 38 15.87 -23.43 4.84
N LYS A 39 15.45 -23.49 3.56
CA LYS A 39 16.03 -22.69 2.45
C LYS A 39 15.28 -21.37 2.17
N LYS A 40 14.03 -21.19 2.63
CA LYS A 40 13.27 -19.96 2.42
C LYS A 40 13.31 -19.07 3.68
N PRO A 41 13.43 -17.74 3.55
CA PRO A 41 13.45 -16.84 4.70
C PRO A 41 12.14 -16.93 5.49
N LYS A 42 12.22 -17.09 6.82
CA LYS A 42 11.04 -17.20 7.71
C LYS A 42 10.17 -15.94 7.61
N LEU A 43 8.91 -16.08 7.21
CA LEU A 43 7.99 -14.93 7.10
C LEU A 43 7.71 -14.28 8.46
N PRO A 44 7.50 -12.95 8.50
CA PRO A 44 7.10 -12.27 9.72
C PRO A 44 5.69 -12.69 10.13
N LYS A 45 5.41 -12.66 11.44
CA LYS A 45 4.02 -12.81 11.90
C LYS A 45 3.19 -11.59 11.47
N PRO A 46 1.92 -11.76 11.05
CA PRO A 46 1.11 -10.66 10.52
C PRO A 46 1.02 -9.43 11.46
N GLN A 47 0.97 -9.65 12.77
CA GLN A 47 0.89 -8.59 13.78
C GLN A 47 2.15 -7.72 13.89
N ASN A 48 3.30 -8.22 13.43
CA ASN A 48 4.60 -7.55 13.50
C ASN A 48 5.02 -6.99 12.14
N ALA A 49 4.43 -7.51 11.06
CA ALA A 49 4.75 -7.17 9.69
C ALA A 49 4.15 -5.82 9.27
N ILE A 50 4.76 -5.22 8.25
CA ILE A 50 4.11 -4.17 7.47
C ILE A 50 3.48 -4.84 6.25
N THR A 51 2.18 -5.09 6.33
CA THR A 51 1.45 -5.84 5.32
C THR A 51 1.09 -4.93 4.14
N ILE A 52 1.56 -5.28 2.95
CA ILE A 52 1.17 -4.64 1.70
C ILE A 52 0.37 -5.64 0.87
N ALA A 53 -0.91 -5.34 0.68
CA ALA A 53 -1.77 -6.12 -0.19
C ALA A 53 -1.69 -5.58 -1.61
N VAL A 54 -1.38 -6.44 -2.58
CA VAL A 54 -1.32 -6.10 -3.99
C VAL A 54 -2.34 -6.92 -4.76
N SER A 55 -3.12 -6.29 -5.63
CA SER A 55 -4.04 -7.05 -6.47
C SER A 55 -3.32 -7.78 -7.61
N SER A 56 -3.84 -8.92 -8.05
CA SER A 56 -3.20 -9.70 -9.12
C SER A 56 -3.01 -8.90 -10.41
N ARG A 57 -3.92 -7.97 -10.72
CA ARG A 57 -3.88 -7.11 -11.92
C ARG A 57 -2.87 -5.96 -11.84
N VAL A 58 -2.36 -5.64 -10.65
CA VAL A 58 -1.25 -4.67 -10.50
C VAL A 58 0.09 -5.36 -10.35
N LEU A 59 0.14 -6.55 -9.74
CA LEU A 59 1.36 -7.33 -9.67
C LEU A 59 1.76 -7.87 -11.05
N PHE A 60 0.79 -8.35 -11.81
CA PHE A 60 0.97 -8.90 -13.15
C PHE A 60 0.12 -8.16 -14.17
N ASN A 61 0.65 -8.02 -15.39
CA ASN A 61 -0.10 -7.49 -16.52
C ASN A 61 -1.07 -8.57 -17.02
N MET A 62 -2.35 -8.34 -16.74
CA MET A 62 -3.45 -9.23 -17.10
C MET A 62 -4.50 -8.52 -17.98
N VAL A 63 -4.09 -7.55 -18.80
CA VAL A 63 -5.03 -6.75 -19.63
C VAL A 63 -5.79 -7.65 -20.60
N SER A 64 -5.07 -8.51 -21.32
CA SER A 64 -5.65 -9.47 -22.28
C SER A 64 -6.66 -10.39 -21.61
N GLU A 65 -6.32 -10.91 -20.44
CA GLU A 65 -7.16 -11.86 -19.75
C GLU A 65 -8.36 -11.18 -19.09
N ARG A 66 -8.23 -9.91 -18.70
CA ARG A 66 -9.38 -9.11 -18.27
C ARG A 66 -10.35 -8.87 -19.42
N GLN A 67 -9.84 -8.51 -20.60
CA GLN A 67 -10.68 -8.30 -21.79
C GLN A 67 -11.47 -9.58 -22.12
N MET A 68 -10.80 -10.73 -22.09
CA MET A 68 -11.45 -12.03 -22.27
C MET A 68 -12.53 -12.31 -21.21
N TYR A 69 -12.28 -11.98 -19.95
CA TYR A 69 -13.30 -12.13 -18.89
C TYR A 69 -14.53 -11.24 -19.14
N GLU A 70 -14.31 -10.00 -19.59
CA GLU A 70 -15.38 -9.03 -19.85
C GLU A 70 -16.19 -9.41 -21.12
N ASP A 71 -15.52 -9.91 -22.16
CA ASP A 71 -16.14 -10.23 -23.45
C ASP A 71 -16.77 -11.64 -23.49
N GLU A 72 -16.08 -12.63 -22.90
CA GLU A 72 -16.42 -14.06 -23.04
C GLU A 72 -16.89 -14.72 -21.75
N GLY A 73 -16.81 -14.02 -20.61
CA GLY A 73 -17.28 -14.50 -19.31
C GLY A 73 -16.27 -15.34 -18.53
N VAL A 74 -16.70 -15.79 -17.35
CA VAL A 74 -15.81 -16.42 -16.35
C VAL A 74 -15.32 -17.81 -16.79
N GLU A 75 -16.15 -18.59 -17.48
CA GLU A 75 -15.82 -19.95 -17.90
C GLU A 75 -14.68 -19.95 -18.91
N LYS A 76 -14.76 -19.10 -19.95
CA LYS A 76 -13.72 -18.95 -20.97
C LYS A 76 -12.42 -18.41 -20.40
N TYR A 77 -12.52 -17.43 -19.52
CA TYR A 77 -11.40 -16.92 -18.76
C TYR A 77 -10.69 -18.03 -17.97
N VAL A 78 -11.44 -18.86 -17.23
CA VAL A 78 -10.88 -19.95 -16.43
C VAL A 78 -10.22 -21.01 -17.33
N GLU A 79 -10.87 -21.44 -18.41
CA GLU A 79 -10.28 -22.38 -19.38
C GLU A 79 -8.96 -21.87 -19.96
N TYR A 80 -8.91 -20.57 -20.30
CA TYR A 80 -7.70 -19.94 -20.81
C TYR A 80 -6.59 -19.93 -19.77
N GLN A 81 -6.90 -19.55 -18.53
CA GLN A 81 -5.90 -19.52 -17.46
C GLN A 81 -5.32 -20.92 -17.19
N GLN A 82 -6.17 -21.95 -17.19
CA GLN A 82 -5.76 -23.35 -17.02
C GLN A 82 -4.83 -23.83 -18.15
N LYS A 83 -5.19 -23.57 -19.40
CA LYS A 83 -4.36 -23.94 -20.56
C LYS A 83 -2.98 -23.26 -20.58
N ASN A 84 -2.85 -22.12 -19.90
CA ASN A 84 -1.64 -21.30 -19.88
C ASN A 84 -0.98 -21.27 -18.49
N GLU A 85 -1.27 -22.24 -17.60
CA GLU A 85 -0.74 -22.28 -16.22
C GLU A 85 0.80 -22.23 -16.15
N GLU A 86 1.47 -22.84 -17.13
CA GLU A 86 2.93 -22.89 -17.22
C GLU A 86 3.54 -21.68 -17.93
N ILE A 87 2.73 -20.76 -18.46
CA ILE A 87 3.20 -19.54 -19.13
C ILE A 87 3.15 -18.38 -18.12
N PRO A 88 4.31 -17.89 -17.64
CA PRO A 88 4.36 -16.80 -16.66
C PRO A 88 3.67 -15.55 -17.18
N LEU A 89 2.90 -14.90 -16.30
CA LEU A 89 2.29 -13.61 -16.58
C LEU A 89 3.36 -12.52 -16.64
N LYS A 90 3.21 -11.55 -17.55
CA LYS A 90 4.16 -10.44 -17.65
C LYS A 90 4.12 -9.57 -16.38
N PRO A 91 5.23 -8.95 -15.97
CA PRO A 91 5.26 -8.02 -14.84
C PRO A 91 4.25 -6.88 -15.00
N GLY A 92 3.55 -6.57 -13.91
CA GLY A 92 2.61 -5.44 -13.81
C GLY A 92 3.25 -4.19 -13.19
N PRO A 93 2.49 -3.09 -13.05
CA PRO A 93 3.01 -1.83 -12.54
C PRO A 93 3.50 -1.86 -11.08
N ALA A 94 2.98 -2.76 -10.24
CA ALA A 94 3.46 -2.92 -8.85
C ALA A 94 4.73 -3.79 -8.75
N PHE A 95 5.13 -4.46 -9.83
CA PHE A 95 6.20 -5.45 -9.80
C PHE A 95 7.56 -4.85 -9.36
N PRO A 96 8.03 -3.72 -9.91
CA PRO A 96 9.29 -3.12 -9.47
C PRO A 96 9.25 -2.70 -7.99
N PHE A 97 8.12 -2.19 -7.53
CA PHE A 97 7.91 -1.85 -6.12
C PHE A 97 8.03 -3.07 -5.20
N VAL A 98 7.43 -4.21 -5.58
CA VAL A 98 7.56 -5.46 -4.83
C VAL A 98 9.01 -5.92 -4.77
N LYS A 99 9.76 -5.86 -5.88
CA LYS A 99 11.19 -6.20 -5.89
C LYS A 99 12.01 -5.30 -4.96
N ALA A 100 11.75 -3.99 -4.96
CA ALA A 100 12.45 -3.05 -4.09
C ALA A 100 12.12 -3.30 -2.61
N VAL A 101 10.87 -3.62 -2.28
CA VAL A 101 10.46 -4.01 -0.92
C VAL A 101 11.17 -5.29 -0.45
N GLU A 102 11.30 -6.29 -1.33
CA GLU A 102 12.07 -7.50 -1.03
C GLU A 102 13.55 -7.21 -0.77
N GLU A 103 14.14 -6.28 -1.53
CA GLU A 103 15.53 -5.87 -1.32
C GLU A 103 15.72 -5.20 0.04
N VAL A 104 14.79 -4.32 0.45
CA VAL A 104 14.79 -3.75 1.80
C VAL A 104 14.71 -4.86 2.86
N ASN A 105 13.85 -5.86 2.67
CA ASN A 105 13.73 -7.00 3.59
C ASN A 105 15.04 -7.80 3.68
N LYS A 106 15.76 -8.03 2.57
CA LYS A 106 17.06 -8.70 2.61
C LYS A 106 18.07 -7.92 3.44
N GLN A 107 18.16 -6.61 3.22
CA GLN A 107 19.07 -5.75 3.98
C GLN A 107 18.70 -5.70 5.47
N LEU A 108 17.41 -5.66 5.80
CA LEU A 108 16.95 -5.77 7.19
C LEU A 108 17.37 -7.09 7.83
N ARG A 109 17.26 -8.22 7.13
CA ARG A 109 17.69 -9.53 7.65
C ARG A 109 19.19 -9.61 7.87
N ILE A 110 20.00 -8.94 7.07
CA ILE A 110 21.46 -8.85 7.30
C ILE A 110 21.73 -8.14 8.65
N LEU A 111 21.00 -7.06 8.94
CA LEU A 111 21.16 -6.29 10.17
C LEU A 111 20.46 -6.93 11.39
N TYR A 112 19.38 -7.65 11.14
CA TYR A 112 18.50 -8.26 12.15
C TYR A 112 17.96 -9.61 11.65
N PRO A 113 18.76 -10.70 11.75
CA PRO A 113 18.41 -12.02 11.21
C PRO A 113 17.06 -12.57 11.68
N ASP A 114 16.71 -12.32 12.94
CA ASP A 114 15.50 -12.84 13.60
C ASP A 114 14.34 -11.84 13.64
N SER A 115 14.47 -10.68 12.98
CA SER A 115 13.42 -9.65 13.03
C SER A 115 12.15 -10.08 12.31
N GLU A 116 11.03 -9.99 13.01
CA GLU A 116 9.69 -10.14 12.42
C GLU A 116 9.10 -8.80 11.95
N GLU A 117 9.77 -7.67 12.16
CA GLU A 117 9.35 -6.37 11.62
C GLU A 117 9.91 -6.19 10.21
N LEU A 118 9.25 -6.82 9.25
CA LEU A 118 9.57 -6.82 7.83
C LEU A 118 8.33 -6.44 7.03
N PHE A 119 8.50 -6.12 5.76
CA PHE A 119 7.37 -6.06 4.85
C PHE A 119 6.84 -7.46 4.55
N ASP A 120 5.53 -7.61 4.50
CA ASP A 120 4.85 -8.83 4.07
C ASP A 120 3.95 -8.51 2.89
N ILE A 121 4.20 -9.14 1.73
CA ILE A 121 3.41 -8.93 0.52
C ILE A 121 2.34 -10.00 0.47
N VAL A 122 1.07 -9.57 0.40
CA VAL A 122 -0.08 -10.45 0.27
C VAL A 122 -0.71 -10.26 -1.10
N LEU A 123 -0.85 -11.33 -1.88
CA LEU A 123 -1.60 -11.27 -3.13
C LEU A 123 -3.10 -11.31 -2.85
N MET A 124 -3.83 -10.31 -3.32
CA MET A 124 -5.28 -10.22 -3.25
C MET A 124 -5.87 -10.38 -4.65
N THR A 125 -6.84 -11.27 -4.84
CA THR A 125 -7.49 -11.41 -6.14
C THR A 125 -8.96 -11.73 -6.01
N ASN A 126 -9.75 -11.12 -6.90
CA ASN A 126 -11.16 -11.42 -7.02
C ASN A 126 -11.40 -12.64 -7.93
N ASN A 127 -10.35 -13.21 -8.51
CA ASN A 127 -10.46 -14.32 -9.43
C ASN A 127 -10.91 -15.60 -8.73
N HIS A 128 -11.47 -16.51 -9.53
CA HIS A 128 -11.80 -17.85 -9.09
C HIS A 128 -10.52 -18.63 -8.70
N ALA A 129 -10.63 -19.51 -7.71
CA ALA A 129 -9.47 -20.24 -7.15
C ALA A 129 -8.72 -21.08 -8.19
N GLN A 130 -9.41 -21.57 -9.23
CA GLN A 130 -8.81 -22.34 -10.32
C GLN A 130 -7.77 -21.56 -11.14
N VAL A 131 -7.79 -20.22 -11.09
CA VAL A 131 -6.79 -19.37 -11.76
C VAL A 131 -5.51 -19.21 -10.93
N GLY A 132 -5.51 -19.70 -9.69
CA GLY A 132 -4.43 -19.51 -8.72
C GLY A 132 -3.12 -20.15 -9.15
N VAL A 133 -3.17 -21.27 -9.89
CA VAL A 133 -1.97 -22.02 -10.30
C VAL A 133 -1.05 -21.16 -11.16
N ARG A 134 -1.59 -20.48 -12.19
CA ARG A 134 -0.78 -19.60 -13.05
C ARG A 134 -0.17 -18.43 -12.27
N LEU A 135 -0.89 -17.88 -11.29
CA LEU A 135 -0.38 -16.82 -10.41
C LEU A 135 0.80 -17.33 -9.57
N ILE A 136 0.67 -18.51 -8.98
CA ILE A 136 1.72 -19.16 -8.19
C ILE A 136 2.93 -19.47 -9.07
N ASN A 137 2.71 -20.05 -10.26
CA ASN A 137 3.78 -20.35 -11.22
C ASN A 137 4.52 -19.07 -11.65
N SER A 138 3.79 -17.97 -11.86
CA SER A 138 4.40 -16.67 -12.17
C SER A 138 5.23 -16.13 -11.01
N ILE A 139 4.72 -16.19 -9.78
CA ILE A 139 5.44 -15.79 -8.56
C ILE A 139 6.74 -16.59 -8.39
N ASN A 140 6.66 -17.91 -8.60
CA ASN A 140 7.83 -18.80 -8.54
C ASN A 140 8.83 -18.51 -9.67
N HIS A 141 8.35 -18.31 -10.90
CA HIS A 141 9.19 -17.98 -12.06
C HIS A 141 10.03 -16.72 -11.81
N TYR A 142 9.44 -15.69 -11.20
CA TYR A 142 10.14 -14.44 -10.87
C TYR A 142 10.86 -14.45 -9.52
N GLY A 143 10.80 -15.56 -8.78
CA GLY A 143 11.42 -15.69 -7.45
C GLY A 143 10.89 -14.66 -6.44
N LEU A 144 9.59 -14.35 -6.49
CA LEU A 144 8.94 -13.47 -5.54
C LEU A 144 8.62 -14.22 -4.24
N ASN A 145 8.93 -13.62 -3.10
CA ASN A 145 8.69 -14.14 -1.75
C ASN A 145 7.26 -13.80 -1.28
N ILE A 146 6.27 -14.27 -2.03
CA ILE A 146 4.84 -14.10 -1.73
C ILE A 146 4.27 -15.47 -1.39
N GLU A 147 4.01 -15.73 -0.11
CA GLU A 147 3.43 -17.02 0.33
C GLU A 147 1.95 -16.88 0.74
N ARG A 148 1.46 -15.65 0.91
CA ARG A 148 0.08 -15.38 1.35
C ARG A 148 -0.77 -14.90 0.20
N PHE A 149 -1.86 -15.64 -0.02
CA PHE A 149 -2.83 -15.38 -1.07
C PHE A 149 -4.23 -15.27 -0.46
N CYS A 150 -5.06 -14.42 -1.05
CA CYS A 150 -6.49 -14.44 -0.81
C CYS A 150 -7.20 -14.32 -2.16
N MET A 151 -8.00 -15.35 -2.47
CA MET A 151 -8.81 -15.43 -3.67
C MET A 151 -10.27 -15.37 -3.25
N THR A 152 -10.94 -14.26 -3.53
CA THR A 152 -12.28 -14.00 -2.99
C THR A 152 -13.42 -14.52 -3.87
N GLY A 153 -13.12 -15.05 -5.07
CA GLY A 153 -14.11 -15.60 -5.98
C GLY A 153 -15.23 -14.61 -6.33
N GLY A 154 -14.87 -13.34 -6.56
CA GLY A 154 -15.80 -12.25 -6.88
C GLY A 154 -16.30 -11.45 -5.67
N LYS A 155 -16.07 -11.90 -4.43
CA LYS A 155 -16.46 -11.12 -3.23
C LYS A 155 -15.50 -9.96 -2.97
N SER A 156 -15.98 -8.95 -2.22
CA SER A 156 -15.15 -7.80 -1.87
C SER A 156 -13.94 -8.19 -1.00
N PRO A 157 -12.72 -7.71 -1.29
CA PRO A 157 -11.51 -8.05 -0.53
C PRO A 157 -11.40 -7.33 0.82
N ILE A 158 -12.24 -6.32 1.08
CA ILE A 158 -12.05 -5.36 2.18
C ILE A 158 -12.03 -6.01 3.56
N GLY A 159 -12.92 -6.96 3.82
CA GLY A 159 -12.93 -7.71 5.08
C GLY A 159 -11.61 -8.47 5.32
N TYR A 160 -11.03 -9.03 4.26
CA TYR A 160 -9.75 -9.73 4.32
C TYR A 160 -8.57 -8.77 4.50
N LEU A 161 -8.60 -7.60 3.84
CA LEU A 161 -7.59 -6.56 4.06
C LEU A 161 -7.51 -6.14 5.53
N LYS A 162 -8.66 -5.97 6.19
CA LYS A 162 -8.72 -5.72 7.65
C LYS A 162 -8.15 -6.88 8.47
N ALA A 163 -8.59 -8.11 8.17
CA ALA A 163 -8.13 -9.30 8.89
C ALA A 163 -6.61 -9.53 8.75
N TYR A 164 -6.02 -9.08 7.65
CA TYR A 164 -4.58 -9.13 7.40
C TYR A 164 -3.80 -7.94 7.94
N LEU A 165 -4.45 -6.99 8.63
CA LEU A 165 -3.83 -5.77 9.15
C LEU A 165 -3.09 -5.00 8.05
N THR A 166 -3.71 -4.87 6.88
CA THR A 166 -3.09 -4.23 5.72
C THR A 166 -2.72 -2.77 6.00
N ASN A 167 -1.45 -2.43 5.79
CA ASN A 167 -0.92 -1.07 5.89
C ASN A 167 -0.98 -0.31 4.56
N LEU A 168 -1.03 -1.02 3.43
CA LEU A 168 -1.21 -0.43 2.11
C LEU A 168 -1.89 -1.44 1.18
N TYR A 169 -2.95 -1.01 0.48
CA TYR A 169 -3.61 -1.78 -0.57
C TYR A 169 -3.42 -1.13 -1.94
N LEU A 170 -2.82 -1.85 -2.89
CA LEU A 170 -2.63 -1.41 -4.26
C LEU A 170 -3.48 -2.25 -5.20
N SER A 171 -4.31 -1.59 -6.01
CA SER A 171 -5.16 -2.30 -6.97
C SER A 171 -5.42 -1.49 -8.23
N SER A 172 -5.79 -2.15 -9.32
CA SER A 172 -6.25 -1.50 -10.55
C SER A 172 -7.78 -1.32 -10.55
N ASP A 173 -8.43 -1.54 -9.41
CA ASP A 173 -9.87 -1.42 -9.20
C ASP A 173 -10.15 -0.21 -8.30
N SER A 174 -10.59 0.89 -8.90
CA SER A 174 -10.80 2.15 -8.19
C SER A 174 -11.94 2.07 -7.18
N GLU A 175 -12.97 1.26 -7.42
CA GLU A 175 -14.07 1.08 -6.49
C GLU A 175 -13.58 0.37 -5.22
N LYS A 176 -12.80 -0.70 -5.38
CA LYS A 176 -12.21 -1.41 -4.22
C LYS A 176 -11.19 -0.57 -3.47
N VAL A 177 -10.44 0.29 -4.16
CA VAL A 177 -9.55 1.25 -3.50
C VAL A 177 -10.37 2.25 -2.69
N GLN A 178 -11.47 2.78 -3.26
CA GLN A 178 -12.34 3.70 -2.54
C GLN A 178 -12.98 3.06 -1.31
N GLU A 179 -13.50 1.83 -1.43
CA GLU A 179 -14.03 1.05 -0.30
C GLU A 179 -12.95 0.85 0.81
N ALA A 180 -11.70 0.56 0.42
CA ALA A 180 -10.61 0.37 1.38
C ALA A 180 -10.27 1.66 2.16
N ILE A 181 -10.21 2.80 1.48
CA ILE A 181 -9.97 4.11 2.10
C ILE A 181 -11.08 4.46 3.09
N GLN A 182 -12.34 4.21 2.74
CA GLN A 182 -13.49 4.45 3.62
C GLN A 182 -13.41 3.63 4.91
N GLU A 183 -12.81 2.45 4.84
CA GLU A 183 -12.59 1.56 5.98
C GLU A 183 -11.29 1.84 6.74
N GLY A 184 -10.62 2.97 6.45
CA GLY A 184 -9.39 3.41 7.14
C GLY A 184 -8.13 2.70 6.67
N ILE A 185 -8.17 2.00 5.53
CA ILE A 185 -6.99 1.33 4.95
C ILE A 185 -6.38 2.25 3.90
N ALA A 186 -5.10 2.58 4.07
CA ALA A 186 -4.33 3.28 3.04
C ALA A 186 -4.37 2.49 1.73
N ALA A 187 -4.85 3.11 0.66
CA ALA A 187 -4.97 2.45 -0.63
C ALA A 187 -4.80 3.41 -1.80
N ALA A 188 -4.40 2.86 -2.95
CA ALA A 188 -4.27 3.62 -4.19
C ALA A 188 -4.57 2.77 -5.42
N THR A 189 -5.10 3.43 -6.44
CA THR A 189 -5.39 2.85 -7.75
C THR A 189 -4.16 2.93 -8.63
N MET A 190 -3.64 1.80 -9.10
CA MET A 190 -2.51 1.77 -10.02
C MET A 190 -2.97 1.54 -11.46
N PHE A 191 -2.20 2.10 -12.38
CA PHE A 191 -2.46 2.04 -13.81
C PHE A 191 -1.30 1.36 -14.52
N ILE A 192 -1.61 0.70 -15.63
CA ILE A 192 -0.59 0.03 -16.43
C ILE A 192 0.20 1.08 -17.21
N SER A 193 1.51 1.08 -17.03
CA SER A 193 2.41 1.92 -17.81
C SER A 193 2.49 1.42 -19.25
N LYS A 194 2.50 2.35 -20.21
CA LYS A 194 2.75 2.05 -21.63
C LYS A 194 4.24 2.03 -21.98
N ARG A 195 5.10 2.37 -21.02
CA ARG A 195 6.56 2.43 -21.19
C ARG A 195 7.24 1.47 -20.24
N ASP A 196 8.35 0.91 -20.70
CA ASP A 196 9.29 0.21 -19.84
C ASP A 196 10.01 1.24 -18.97
N ILE A 197 9.99 1.01 -17.65
CA ILE A 197 10.53 1.95 -16.67
C ILE A 197 11.73 1.28 -16.01
N VAL A 198 12.89 1.93 -16.09
CA VAL A 198 14.11 1.48 -15.42
C VAL A 198 14.22 2.18 -14.07
N LEU A 199 13.99 1.40 -13.01
CA LEU A 199 14.04 1.85 -11.62
C LEU A 199 15.31 1.34 -10.92
N PRO A 200 15.80 2.03 -9.88
CA PRO A 200 16.97 1.56 -9.13
C PRO A 200 16.62 0.32 -8.31
N GLU A 201 17.41 -0.74 -8.41
CA GLU A 201 17.13 -2.03 -7.75
C GLU A 201 17.56 -2.08 -6.28
N TYR A 202 18.42 -1.16 -5.83
CA TYR A 202 19.06 -1.20 -4.50
C TYR A 202 18.33 -0.37 -3.43
N GLU A 203 17.32 0.41 -3.82
CA GLU A 203 16.57 1.27 -2.91
C GLU A 203 15.09 1.36 -3.29
N LEU A 204 14.22 1.42 -2.30
CA LEU A 204 12.82 1.72 -2.43
C LEU A 204 12.61 3.24 -2.39
N ARG A 205 12.10 3.81 -3.48
CA ARG A 205 11.76 5.24 -3.60
C ARG A 205 10.24 5.42 -3.60
N VAL A 206 9.69 6.12 -2.61
CA VAL A 206 8.25 6.39 -2.50
C VAL A 206 8.01 7.89 -2.42
N ALA A 207 7.27 8.43 -3.38
CA ALA A 207 6.90 9.84 -3.44
C ALA A 207 5.43 10.02 -3.09
N PHE A 208 5.13 11.07 -2.33
CA PHE A 208 3.78 11.40 -1.90
C PHE A 208 3.48 12.85 -2.27
N ASP A 209 2.27 13.11 -2.77
CA ASP A 209 1.68 14.43 -2.61
C ASP A 209 1.41 14.74 -1.13
N GLY A 210 1.27 16.02 -0.83
CA GLY A 210 0.90 16.52 0.50
C GLY A 210 -0.59 16.41 0.77
N ASP A 211 -1.35 17.36 0.24
CA ASP A 211 -2.78 17.52 0.52
C ASP A 211 -3.59 16.35 -0.07
N ALA A 212 -4.67 15.97 0.59
CA ALA A 212 -5.51 14.80 0.26
C ALA A 212 -4.79 13.43 0.15
N VAL A 213 -3.49 13.36 0.47
CA VAL A 213 -2.68 12.13 0.46
C VAL A 213 -2.06 11.88 1.84
N LEU A 214 -1.10 12.71 2.26
CA LEU A 214 -0.51 12.66 3.61
C LEU A 214 -1.30 13.51 4.60
N PHE A 215 -1.80 14.65 4.14
CA PHE A 215 -2.65 15.57 4.89
C PHE A 215 -4.10 15.43 4.41
N SER A 216 -5.05 15.95 5.19
CA SER A 216 -6.45 16.04 4.76
C SER A 216 -6.62 17.00 3.57
N ASP A 217 -7.83 17.06 3.03
CA ASP A 217 -8.24 17.99 1.98
C ASP A 217 -8.71 19.36 2.53
N GLU A 218 -8.40 19.68 3.79
CA GLU A 218 -8.77 20.95 4.45
C GLU A 218 -8.32 22.18 3.64
N SER A 219 -7.09 22.13 3.11
CA SER A 219 -6.54 23.22 2.31
C SER A 219 -7.27 23.39 0.97
N GLU A 220 -7.67 22.29 0.32
CA GLU A 220 -8.42 22.35 -0.93
C GLU A 220 -9.83 22.91 -0.72
N GLN A 221 -10.48 22.55 0.40
CA GLN A 221 -11.78 23.10 0.80
C GLN A 221 -11.73 24.61 0.95
N ILE A 222 -10.72 25.15 1.64
CA ILE A 222 -10.55 26.60 1.84
C ILE A 222 -10.34 27.32 0.50
N VAL A 223 -9.50 26.77 -0.38
CA VAL A 223 -9.24 27.38 -1.71
C VAL A 223 -10.53 27.43 -2.54
N LYS A 224 -11.34 26.36 -2.53
CA LYS A 224 -12.59 26.34 -3.30
C LYS A 224 -13.66 27.26 -2.73
N GLU A 225 -13.76 27.37 -1.41
CA GLU A 225 -14.78 28.21 -0.78
C GLU A 225 -14.41 29.70 -0.79
N ARG A 226 -13.12 30.03 -0.63
CA ARG A 226 -12.68 31.40 -0.28
C ARG A 226 -11.50 31.92 -1.09
N GLY A 227 -11.01 31.15 -2.06
CA GLY A 227 -9.89 31.54 -2.94
C GLY A 227 -8.50 31.38 -2.31
N LEU A 228 -7.48 31.69 -3.11
CA LEU A 228 -6.07 31.49 -2.77
C LEU A 228 -5.55 32.43 -1.68
N ASP A 229 -6.01 33.69 -1.64
CA ASP A 229 -5.56 34.66 -0.64
C ASP A 229 -5.96 34.21 0.77
N SER A 230 -7.22 33.80 0.93
CA SER A 230 -7.74 33.24 2.19
C SER A 230 -6.97 31.98 2.62
N PHE A 231 -6.54 31.16 1.67
CA PHE A 231 -5.68 30.00 1.96
C PHE A 231 -4.32 30.43 2.51
N PHE A 232 -3.66 31.43 1.93
CA PHE A 232 -2.37 31.89 2.44
C PHE A 232 -2.49 32.54 3.82
N GLU A 233 -3.54 33.31 4.08
CA GLU A 233 -3.82 33.87 5.39
C GLU A 233 -4.06 32.76 6.43
N HIS A 234 -4.85 31.76 6.06
CA HIS A 234 -5.10 30.59 6.90
C HIS A 234 -3.81 29.83 7.22
N GLU A 235 -2.98 29.53 6.22
CA GLU A 235 -1.71 28.83 6.43
C GLU A 235 -0.75 29.61 7.34
N LYS A 236 -0.71 30.94 7.21
CA LYS A 236 0.08 31.81 8.08
C LYS A 236 -0.45 31.82 9.52
N GLN A 237 -1.76 31.90 9.70
CA GLN A 237 -2.40 31.91 11.02
C GLN A 237 -2.24 30.57 11.75
N PHE A 238 -2.36 29.46 11.02
CA PHE A 238 -2.34 28.10 11.56
C PHE A 238 -0.99 27.39 11.37
N GLU A 239 0.09 28.12 11.06
CA GLU A 239 1.41 27.54 10.72
C GLU A 239 1.93 26.56 11.78
N ASN A 240 1.64 26.82 13.06
CA ASN A 240 2.07 25.98 14.19
C ASN A 240 1.02 24.93 14.62
N LYS A 241 -0.15 24.89 13.96
CA LYS A 241 -1.16 23.87 14.18
C LYS A 241 -1.01 22.78 13.12
N PRO A 242 -0.73 21.52 13.51
CA PRO A 242 -0.61 20.43 12.55
C PRO A 242 -1.83 20.32 11.64
N LEU A 243 -1.60 20.00 10.36
CA LEU A 243 -2.67 19.62 9.43
C LEU A 243 -3.34 18.33 9.91
N ALA A 244 -4.62 18.15 9.57
CA ALA A 244 -5.27 16.86 9.82
C ALA A 244 -4.67 15.77 8.91
N GLN A 245 -4.80 14.52 9.34
CA GLN A 245 -4.19 13.38 8.63
C GLN A 245 -4.97 12.98 7.38
N GLY A 246 -4.22 12.70 6.31
CA GLY A 246 -4.72 12.08 5.09
C GLY A 246 -4.69 10.56 5.15
N PRO A 247 -5.21 9.88 4.12
CA PRO A 247 -5.37 8.42 4.10
C PRO A 247 -4.05 7.65 4.08
N LEU A 248 -2.95 8.23 3.59
CA LEU A 248 -1.65 7.53 3.48
C LEU A 248 -0.66 7.85 4.62
N LYS A 249 -1.04 8.65 5.62
CA LYS A 249 -0.18 8.92 6.79
C LYS A 249 0.30 7.64 7.47
N CYS A 250 -0.59 6.67 7.67
CA CYS A 250 -0.26 5.41 8.34
C CYS A 250 0.78 4.58 7.56
N PHE A 251 0.78 4.66 6.23
CA PHE A 251 1.80 4.00 5.42
C PHE A 251 3.16 4.72 5.54
N LEU A 252 3.19 6.06 5.57
CA LEU A 252 4.42 6.80 5.84
C LEU A 252 4.97 6.50 7.25
N GLU A 253 4.11 6.34 8.26
CA GLU A 253 4.49 5.89 9.60
C GLU A 253 5.15 4.50 9.58
N ALA A 254 4.59 3.57 8.80
CA ALA A 254 5.14 2.23 8.62
C ALA A 254 6.52 2.27 7.95
N LEU A 255 6.69 3.06 6.88
CA LEU A 255 8.00 3.28 6.25
C LEU A 255 8.99 3.89 7.24
N GLY A 256 8.57 4.92 7.99
CA GLY A 256 9.38 5.57 9.02
C GLY A 256 9.83 4.61 10.12
N LYS A 257 8.97 3.65 10.51
CA LYS A 257 9.32 2.59 11.47
C LYS A 257 10.48 1.73 10.98
N ILE A 258 10.46 1.31 9.71
CA ILE A 258 11.56 0.54 9.12
C ILE A 258 12.82 1.37 8.96
N LYS A 259 12.70 2.61 8.48
CA LYS A 259 13.84 3.54 8.36
C LYS A 259 14.58 3.68 9.69
N ARG A 260 13.85 3.83 10.80
CA ARG A 260 14.45 3.90 12.14
C ARG A 260 15.25 2.65 12.54
N LYS A 261 14.91 1.46 12.04
CA LYS A 261 15.73 0.25 12.27
C LYS A 261 17.11 0.36 11.62
N PHE A 262 17.19 0.90 10.40
CA PHE A 262 18.47 1.19 9.77
C PHE A 262 19.24 2.27 10.55
N TYR A 263 18.55 3.27 11.08
CA TYR A 263 19.18 4.37 11.82
C TYR A 263 19.80 3.87 13.12
N ALA A 264 19.15 2.94 13.81
CA ALA A 264 19.66 2.29 15.03
C ALA A 264 20.89 1.40 14.80
N LYS A 265 21.31 1.19 13.55
CA LYS A 265 22.53 0.47 13.16
C LYS A 265 23.53 1.35 12.43
N ASP A 266 23.47 2.67 12.67
CA ASP A 266 24.32 3.68 12.03
C ASP A 266 24.26 3.67 10.49
N ALA A 267 23.20 3.08 9.93
CA ALA A 267 22.99 2.94 8.48
C ALA A 267 22.04 4.01 7.93
N ARG A 268 21.93 5.18 8.58
CA ARG A 268 21.01 6.26 8.14
C ARG A 268 21.27 6.72 6.71
N LEU A 269 22.52 6.95 6.35
CA LEU A 269 22.91 7.37 4.99
C LEU A 269 22.82 6.24 3.96
N LYS A 270 22.81 4.98 4.40
CA LYS A 270 22.71 3.77 3.56
C LYS A 270 21.31 3.17 3.60
N CYS A 271 20.33 3.86 4.17
CA CYS A 271 18.98 3.33 4.31
C CYS A 271 18.39 3.08 2.92
N PRO A 272 17.94 1.86 2.60
CA PRO A 272 17.41 1.53 1.27
C PRO A 272 15.97 2.00 1.09
N ILE A 273 15.47 2.92 1.92
CA ILE A 273 14.15 3.54 1.75
C ILE A 273 14.33 5.05 1.66
N ARG A 274 13.90 5.62 0.54
CA ARG A 274 13.82 7.06 0.28
C ARG A 274 12.37 7.48 0.14
N THR A 275 11.99 8.48 0.91
CA THR A 275 10.65 9.06 0.98
C THR A 275 10.69 10.52 0.53
N TYR A 276 9.77 10.90 -0.35
CA TYR A 276 9.72 12.23 -0.95
C TYR A 276 8.35 12.87 -0.69
N LEU A 277 8.34 14.14 -0.28
CA LEU A 277 7.15 14.99 -0.37
C LEU A 277 7.24 15.80 -1.67
N VAL A 278 6.30 15.62 -2.60
CA VAL A 278 6.24 16.35 -3.87
C VAL A 278 4.90 17.09 -3.94
N THR A 279 4.90 18.37 -3.56
CA THR A 279 3.67 19.13 -3.34
C THR A 279 3.58 20.38 -4.19
N ALA A 280 2.37 20.74 -4.60
CA ALA A 280 2.08 22.01 -5.26
C ALA A 280 2.18 23.23 -4.31
N ARG A 281 2.27 23.02 -2.99
CA ARG A 281 2.47 24.09 -2.01
C ARG A 281 3.73 24.92 -2.32
N SER A 282 3.66 26.21 -2.01
CA SER A 282 4.80 27.12 -2.08
C SER A 282 5.63 27.01 -0.80
N ALA A 283 6.95 26.91 -0.93
CA ALA A 283 7.85 26.84 0.22
C ALA A 283 7.72 28.09 1.11
N ALA A 284 7.53 29.26 0.50
CA ALA A 284 7.54 30.54 1.17
C ALA A 284 6.23 30.88 1.91
N SER A 285 5.08 30.38 1.45
CA SER A 285 3.77 30.79 1.99
C SER A 285 2.98 29.67 2.67
N SER A 286 3.13 28.42 2.25
CA SER A 286 2.33 27.29 2.79
C SER A 286 3.14 26.03 3.12
N GLY A 287 4.44 26.03 2.85
CA GLY A 287 5.31 24.88 3.07
C GLY A 287 5.71 24.66 4.54
N ALA A 288 5.83 25.73 5.32
CA ALA A 288 6.26 25.65 6.71
C ALA A 288 5.33 24.79 7.58
N ARG A 289 4.01 24.96 7.43
CA ARG A 289 3.00 24.16 8.16
C ARG A 289 3.08 22.68 7.82
N ALA A 290 3.29 22.33 6.55
CA ALA A 290 3.45 20.94 6.12
C ALA A 290 4.67 20.26 6.78
N LEU A 291 5.83 20.94 6.79
CA LEU A 291 7.04 20.40 7.44
C LEU A 291 6.90 20.32 8.96
N LYS A 292 6.27 21.33 9.60
CA LYS A 292 5.98 21.31 11.04
C LYS A 292 5.02 20.19 11.40
N THR A 293 4.05 19.89 10.55
CA THR A 293 3.10 18.78 10.72
C THR A 293 3.84 17.44 10.72
N LEU A 294 4.68 17.18 9.71
CA LEU A 294 5.49 15.96 9.65
C LEU A 294 6.36 15.80 10.91
N ARG A 295 7.01 16.90 11.34
CA ARG A 295 7.81 16.91 12.58
C ARG A 295 6.98 16.60 13.82
N ALA A 296 5.79 17.20 13.95
CA ALA A 296 4.90 16.96 15.08
C ALA A 296 4.42 15.50 15.14
N TRP A 297 4.30 14.84 13.99
CA TRP A 297 4.00 13.41 13.91
C TRP A 297 5.24 12.51 14.13
N GLY A 298 6.43 13.07 14.30
CA GLY A 298 7.68 12.31 14.38
C GLY A 298 8.03 11.62 13.05
N LEU A 299 7.57 12.18 11.93
CA LEU A 299 7.80 11.68 10.58
C LEU A 299 8.80 12.56 9.86
N GLU A 300 9.67 11.91 9.10
CA GLU A 300 10.72 12.54 8.31
C GLU A 300 10.61 12.05 6.87
N VAL A 301 10.66 12.99 5.93
CA VAL A 301 10.92 12.72 4.51
C VAL A 301 12.39 13.03 4.22
N ASP A 302 12.98 12.31 3.26
CA ASP A 302 14.39 12.54 2.90
C ASP A 302 14.53 13.77 2.02
N GLU A 303 13.53 14.03 1.17
CA GLU A 303 13.46 15.20 0.30
C GLU A 303 12.04 15.77 0.30
N ALA A 304 11.94 17.10 0.37
CA ALA A 304 10.68 17.82 0.28
C ALA A 304 10.77 18.86 -0.84
N LEU A 305 9.93 18.70 -1.86
CA LEU A 305 9.93 19.48 -3.09
C LEU A 305 8.62 20.27 -3.16
N PHE A 306 8.76 21.59 -3.00
CA PHE A 306 7.66 22.56 -3.03
C PHE A 306 7.64 23.24 -4.40
N LEU A 307 6.65 22.92 -5.20
CA LEU A 307 6.62 23.30 -6.61
C LEU A 307 5.88 24.60 -6.87
N ALA A 308 5.17 25.16 -5.88
CA ALA A 308 4.41 26.41 -6.04
C ALA A 308 3.50 26.40 -7.29
N GLY A 309 2.83 25.27 -7.55
CA GLY A 309 1.96 25.06 -8.71
C GLY A 309 2.66 24.59 -10.00
N ALA A 310 3.99 24.50 -10.03
CA ALA A 310 4.70 23.95 -11.19
C ALA A 310 4.38 22.45 -11.38
N PRO A 311 4.44 21.93 -12.64
CA PRO A 311 4.18 20.52 -12.91
C PRO A 311 5.08 19.57 -12.14
N LYS A 312 4.51 18.50 -11.58
CA LYS A 312 5.25 17.47 -10.82
C LYS A 312 6.11 16.56 -11.72
N GLY A 313 5.69 16.37 -12.96
CA GLY A 313 6.28 15.44 -13.92
C GLY A 313 7.82 15.50 -14.03
N PRO A 314 8.43 16.65 -14.36
CA PRO A 314 9.90 16.74 -14.53
C PRO A 314 10.70 16.36 -13.27
N ILE A 315 10.13 16.64 -12.09
CA ILE A 315 10.74 16.28 -10.81
C ILE A 315 10.60 14.78 -10.55
N LEU A 316 9.46 14.19 -10.87
CA LEU A 316 9.23 12.75 -10.74
C LEU A 316 10.11 11.95 -11.69
N ASP A 317 10.36 12.43 -12.91
CA ASP A 317 11.31 11.83 -13.86
C ASP A 317 12.75 11.81 -13.29
N LYS A 318 13.16 12.87 -12.59
CA LYS A 318 14.45 12.88 -11.86
C LYS A 318 14.46 11.91 -10.68
N ILE A 319 13.39 11.88 -9.89
CA ILE A 319 13.28 11.04 -8.70
C ILE A 319 13.17 9.56 -9.07
N ARG A 320 12.56 9.20 -10.21
CA ARG A 320 12.25 7.83 -10.61
C ARG A 320 11.70 6.99 -9.45
N PRO A 321 10.57 7.40 -8.83
CA PRO A 321 10.02 6.67 -7.71
C PRO A 321 9.47 5.31 -8.16
N HIS A 322 9.52 4.33 -7.27
CA HIS A 322 8.83 3.05 -7.45
C HIS A 322 7.31 3.23 -7.35
N LEU A 323 6.89 4.26 -6.60
CA LEU A 323 5.49 4.61 -6.44
C LEU A 323 5.37 6.10 -6.12
N PHE A 324 4.57 6.80 -6.91
CA PHE A 324 4.14 8.17 -6.63
C PHE A 324 2.64 8.18 -6.33
N PHE A 325 2.25 8.78 -5.22
CA PHE A 325 0.84 8.91 -4.81
C PHE A 325 0.34 10.34 -5.01
N ASP A 326 -0.81 10.47 -5.65
CA ASP A 326 -1.49 11.76 -5.86
C ASP A 326 -3.00 11.56 -5.86
N ASP A 327 -3.76 12.54 -5.40
CA ASP A 327 -5.23 12.49 -5.41
C ASP A 327 -5.82 13.00 -6.73
N GLN A 328 -5.04 13.68 -7.58
CA GLN A 328 -5.55 14.28 -8.82
C GLN A 328 -5.12 13.48 -10.05
N MET A 329 -6.11 13.00 -10.82
CA MET A 329 -5.85 12.26 -12.06
C MET A 329 -4.98 13.02 -13.06
N PHE A 330 -5.08 14.36 -13.14
CA PHE A 330 -4.21 15.17 -14.00
C PHE A 330 -2.71 15.01 -13.66
N HIS A 331 -2.37 14.93 -12.36
CA HIS A 331 -1.00 14.69 -11.93
C HIS A 331 -0.55 13.26 -12.17
N ILE A 332 -1.46 12.30 -12.02
CA ILE A 332 -1.22 10.88 -12.34
C ILE A 332 -0.88 10.73 -13.83
N GLU A 333 -1.72 11.27 -14.72
CA GLU A 333 -1.54 11.20 -16.17
C GLU A 333 -0.22 11.87 -16.61
N GLY A 334 0.04 13.09 -16.14
CA GLY A 334 1.28 13.80 -16.45
C GLY A 334 2.54 13.09 -15.93
N ALA A 335 2.46 12.39 -14.80
CA ALA A 335 3.56 11.55 -14.31
C ALA A 335 3.77 10.31 -15.19
N GLN A 336 2.69 9.65 -15.62
CA GLN A 336 2.77 8.48 -16.50
C GLN A 336 3.31 8.82 -17.88
N GLU A 337 2.98 9.98 -18.44
CA GLU A 337 3.52 10.47 -19.71
C GLU A 337 5.05 10.61 -19.70
N LEU A 338 5.65 10.79 -18.53
CA LEU A 338 7.10 10.84 -18.33
C LEU A 338 7.68 9.53 -17.80
N GLY A 339 6.90 8.45 -17.77
CA GLY A 339 7.40 7.13 -17.35
C GLY A 339 7.53 6.96 -15.84
N THR A 340 6.74 7.69 -15.04
CA THR A 340 6.64 7.45 -13.59
C THR A 340 5.49 6.50 -13.27
N ILE A 341 5.73 5.56 -12.34
CA ILE A 341 4.67 4.71 -11.77
C ILE A 341 3.87 5.54 -10.76
N ALA A 342 2.72 6.02 -11.19
CA ALA A 342 1.81 6.83 -10.38
C ALA A 342 0.57 6.04 -9.96
N ALA A 343 0.10 6.29 -8.73
CA ALA A 343 -1.05 5.65 -8.14
C ALA A 343 -2.03 6.69 -7.57
N HIS A 344 -3.27 6.65 -8.04
CA HIS A 344 -4.31 7.60 -7.68
C HIS A 344 -4.92 7.27 -6.32
N VAL A 345 -4.99 8.25 -5.43
CA VAL A 345 -5.64 8.15 -4.12
C VAL A 345 -7.01 8.83 -4.21
N PRO A 346 -8.13 8.07 -4.36
CA PRO A 346 -9.46 8.66 -4.51
C PRO A 346 -10.00 9.17 -3.16
N TYR A 347 -9.39 10.24 -2.66
CA TYR A 347 -9.71 10.90 -1.40
C TYR A 347 -9.93 12.41 -1.60
N GLY A 348 -10.68 13.02 -0.68
CA GLY A 348 -10.94 14.45 -0.68
C GLY A 348 -12.09 14.91 -1.58
N ILE A 349 -12.43 16.18 -1.47
CA ILE A 349 -13.53 16.79 -2.24
C ILE A 349 -13.28 16.83 -3.76
N GLY A 350 -12.01 16.82 -4.22
CA GLY A 350 -11.67 16.74 -5.64
C GLY A 350 -12.37 15.59 -6.39
N GLN A 351 -12.61 14.47 -5.70
CA GLN A 351 -13.24 13.28 -6.27
C GLN A 351 -14.74 13.45 -6.59
N LYS A 352 -15.45 14.33 -5.86
CA LYS A 352 -16.89 14.54 -6.05
C LYS A 352 -17.20 15.26 -7.36
N TYR A 353 -16.31 16.16 -7.77
CA TYR A 353 -16.49 16.99 -8.97
C TYR A 353 -16.30 16.17 -10.24
N HIS A 354 -15.31 15.28 -10.30
CA HIS A 354 -15.12 14.38 -11.46
C HIS A 354 -16.37 13.50 -11.69
N LYS A 355 -17.02 13.02 -10.63
CA LYS A 355 -18.30 12.28 -10.73
C LYS A 355 -19.47 13.16 -11.21
N SER A 356 -19.51 14.46 -10.91
CA SER A 356 -20.56 15.35 -11.42
C SER A 356 -20.31 15.76 -12.87
N THR A 357 -19.07 16.04 -13.26
CA THR A 357 -18.72 16.44 -14.63
C THR A 357 -18.91 15.27 -15.61
N LEU A 358 -18.50 14.06 -15.24
CA LEU A 358 -18.78 12.84 -16.04
C LEU A 358 -20.28 12.55 -16.17
N LYS A 359 -21.09 12.84 -15.13
CA LYS A 359 -22.56 12.72 -15.19
C LYS A 359 -23.22 13.80 -16.05
N GLU A 360 -22.63 14.99 -16.14
CA GLU A 360 -23.12 16.09 -17.00
C GLU A 360 -22.73 15.87 -18.47
N GLU A 361 -21.55 15.33 -18.75
CA GLU A 361 -21.09 14.95 -20.09
C GLU A 361 -21.87 13.74 -20.64
N ALA A 362 -22.12 12.71 -19.82
CA ALA A 362 -22.96 11.57 -20.20
C ALA A 362 -24.45 11.94 -20.44
N LYS A 363 -24.90 13.10 -19.96
CA LYS A 363 -26.24 13.64 -20.24
C LYS A 363 -26.31 14.51 -21.52
N LYS A 364 -25.17 14.83 -22.14
CA LYS A 364 -25.07 15.80 -23.24
C LYS A 364 -24.84 15.19 -24.63
N GLU A 365 -24.78 13.87 -24.80
CA GLU A 365 -24.86 13.27 -26.15
C GLU A 365 -26.32 13.03 -26.59
N PRO A 366 -26.67 13.27 -27.87
CA PRO A 366 -27.90 13.96 -28.19
C PRO A 366 -29.04 13.05 -28.65
N GLU A 367 -30.26 13.53 -28.43
CA GLU A 367 -31.46 13.12 -29.15
C GLU A 367 -31.17 13.10 -30.66
N LYS A 368 -31.22 11.90 -31.25
CA LYS A 368 -31.12 11.71 -32.70
C LYS A 368 -32.33 12.39 -33.36
N LYS A 369 -32.06 13.33 -34.26
CA LYS A 369 -32.99 13.75 -35.31
C LYS A 369 -33.07 12.70 -36.40
#